data_AF-A0A6B2LCQ1-F1
#
_entry.id   AF-A0A6B2LCQ1-F1
#
_cell.length_a   1.000
_cell.length_b   1.000
_cell.length_c   1.000
_cell.angle_alpha   90.00
_cell.angle_beta   90.00
_cell.angle_gamma   90.00
#
_symmetry.space_group_name_H-M   'P 1'
#
loop_
_entity.id
_entity.type
_entity.pdbx_description
1 polymer ?
#
loop_
_entity_poly.entity_id
_entity_poly.type
_entity_poly.pdbx_seq_one_letter_code
_entity_poly.pdbx_strand_id
1 'polypeptide(L)'
;MFPFFVMVVMGIPSVSPADWFILPKEPLTSLDWGLFINIIAFKFTGFDTISHFAGEMQHPGSFFFAMGASLLMAIVSRVLPILVVVSVQKDYSLYNEGYYTTLASAIGGIGLSSLVVFSAAVGCVVTYITYLYASAFTVYTLASKEYFNTPFLYDMHAKHQTPWRAIIATAFISFLFGMMSFEELVTISGSLYQICLVMQYAALIKLRISKPNLLRPNKIPLSTNGLIVFLIIPTLISVYLLYSSAFHSLNTFVSLTGSILFSVALYFIRDKNAHYL
;
A
#
# COMPACT_ATOMS: atom_id res chain seq x y z
N MET A 1 12.64 9.01 -8.47
CA MET A 1 13.47 7.87 -8.93
C MET A 1 14.88 8.30 -9.35
N PHE A 2 15.03 9.43 -10.05
CA PHE A 2 16.33 9.92 -10.52
C PHE A 2 17.49 9.87 -9.49
N PRO A 3 17.31 10.28 -8.22
CA PRO A 3 18.44 10.29 -7.26
C PRO A 3 18.91 8.89 -6.84
N PHE A 4 17.98 7.93 -6.77
CA PHE A 4 18.31 6.53 -6.51
C PHE A 4 19.01 5.89 -7.71
N PHE A 5 18.67 6.30 -8.94
CA PHE A 5 19.39 5.86 -10.12
C PHE A 5 20.84 6.38 -10.11
N VAL A 6 21.04 7.67 -9.81
CA VAL A 6 22.38 8.26 -9.65
C VAL A 6 23.17 7.54 -8.56
N MET A 7 22.54 7.27 -7.42
CA MET A 7 23.16 6.50 -6.34
C MET A 7 23.58 5.09 -6.79
N VAL A 8 22.73 4.40 -7.56
CA VAL A 8 23.08 3.08 -8.08
C VAL A 8 24.29 3.18 -8.99
N VAL A 9 24.28 4.08 -9.97
CA VAL A 9 25.39 4.26 -10.93
C VAL A 9 26.71 4.59 -10.22
N MET A 10 26.68 5.50 -9.24
CA MET A 10 27.88 5.89 -8.49
C MET A 10 28.35 4.79 -7.53
N GLY A 11 27.45 3.95 -7.03
CA GLY A 11 27.76 2.88 -6.09
C GLY A 11 28.19 1.56 -6.72
N ILE A 12 28.05 1.37 -8.05
CA ILE A 12 28.49 0.16 -8.78
C ILE A 12 29.92 -0.28 -8.41
N PRO A 13 30.94 0.61 -8.34
CA PRO A 13 32.30 0.19 -8.03
C PRO A 13 32.47 -0.43 -6.63
N SER A 14 31.57 -0.12 -5.70
CA SER A 14 31.58 -0.63 -4.34
C SER A 14 30.79 -1.94 -4.17
N VAL A 15 30.16 -2.43 -5.23
CA VAL A 15 29.32 -3.63 -5.18
C VAL A 15 30.17 -4.89 -5.36
N SER A 16 30.15 -5.75 -4.34
CA SER A 16 30.61 -7.13 -4.46
C SER A 16 29.41 -8.08 -4.28
N PRO A 17 29.11 -8.98 -5.24
CA PRO A 17 28.00 -9.93 -5.10
C PRO A 17 28.11 -10.86 -3.88
N ALA A 18 29.33 -11.08 -3.37
CA ALA A 18 29.55 -11.86 -2.15
C ALA A 18 28.94 -11.18 -0.91
N ASP A 19 28.86 -9.85 -0.90
CA ASP A 19 28.36 -9.08 0.24
C ASP A 19 26.84 -9.24 0.44
N TRP A 20 26.11 -9.62 -0.60
CA TRP A 20 24.66 -9.80 -0.53
C TRP A 20 24.22 -11.03 0.26
N PHE A 21 25.15 -11.96 0.49
CA PHE A 21 24.89 -13.20 1.23
C PHE A 21 25.40 -13.14 2.68
N ILE A 22 25.96 -12.01 3.10
CA ILE A 22 26.40 -11.80 4.48
C ILE A 22 25.16 -11.64 5.36
N LEU A 23 24.93 -12.62 6.24
CA LEU A 23 23.84 -12.56 7.19
C LEU A 23 24.11 -11.54 8.29
N PRO A 24 23.06 -10.97 8.90
CA PRO A 24 23.19 -10.16 10.10
C PRO A 24 23.94 -10.91 11.21
N LYS A 25 24.69 -10.17 12.03
CA LYS A 25 25.36 -10.74 13.22
C LYS A 25 24.36 -11.18 14.29
N GLU A 26 23.20 -10.53 14.35
CA GLU A 26 22.09 -10.90 15.21
C GLU A 26 21.42 -12.20 14.71
N PRO A 27 21.01 -13.10 15.62
CA PRO A 27 20.36 -14.35 15.24
C PRO A 27 19.01 -14.06 14.55
N LEU A 28 18.73 -14.72 13.44
CA LEU A 28 17.48 -14.56 12.67
C LEU A 28 16.19 -14.82 13.48
N THR A 29 16.31 -15.46 14.64
CA THR A 29 15.21 -15.71 15.58
C THR A 29 14.82 -14.48 16.40
N SER A 30 15.67 -13.45 16.50
CA SER A 30 15.33 -12.19 17.18
C SER A 30 14.53 -11.23 16.30
N LEU A 31 14.41 -11.52 15.00
CA LEU A 31 13.65 -10.70 14.06
C LEU A 31 12.14 -10.93 14.23
N ASP A 32 11.37 -9.85 14.35
CA ASP A 32 9.92 -9.90 14.20
C ASP A 32 9.56 -10.16 12.72
N TRP A 33 9.43 -11.44 12.38
CA TRP A 33 9.05 -11.89 11.05
C TRP A 33 7.67 -11.39 10.62
N GLY A 34 6.75 -11.19 11.56
CA GLY A 34 5.41 -10.67 11.28
C GLY A 34 5.49 -9.23 10.79
N LEU A 35 6.18 -8.37 11.54
CA LEU A 35 6.42 -6.97 11.16
C LEU A 35 7.23 -6.88 9.87
N PHE A 36 8.29 -7.67 9.72
CA PHE A 36 9.15 -7.67 8.53
C PHE A 36 8.36 -7.98 7.25
N ILE A 37 7.58 -9.06 7.24
CA ILE A 37 6.77 -9.43 6.07
C ILE A 37 5.65 -8.42 5.85
N ASN A 38 5.07 -7.83 6.91
CA ASN A 38 4.07 -6.78 6.79
C ASN A 38 4.65 -5.53 6.12
N ILE A 39 5.85 -5.08 6.51
CA ILE A 39 6.55 -3.96 5.87
C ILE A 39 6.80 -4.27 4.38
N ILE A 40 7.21 -5.49 4.05
CA ILE A 40 7.37 -5.90 2.64
C ILE A 40 6.04 -5.82 1.90
N ALA A 41 4.97 -6.37 2.45
CA ALA A 41 3.63 -6.33 1.85
C ALA A 41 3.16 -4.88 1.65
N PHE A 42 3.35 -4.03 2.67
CA PHE A 42 3.03 -2.61 2.64
C PHE A 42 3.73 -1.86 1.50
N LYS A 43 4.99 -2.22 1.19
CA LYS A 43 5.73 -1.61 0.06
C LYS A 43 5.12 -1.91 -1.32
N PHE A 44 4.29 -2.94 -1.43
CA PHE A 44 3.59 -3.36 -2.66
C PHE A 44 2.09 -3.05 -2.65
N THR A 45 1.56 -2.45 -1.57
CA THR A 45 0.17 -2.00 -1.50
C THR A 45 -0.17 -0.98 -2.58
N GLY A 46 -1.39 -1.03 -3.09
CA GLY A 46 -1.91 -0.09 -4.10
C GLY A 46 -1.68 -0.53 -5.55
N PHE A 47 -1.02 -1.66 -5.78
CA PHE A 47 -0.84 -2.20 -7.13
C PHE A 47 -2.18 -2.64 -7.77
N ASP A 48 -3.19 -2.95 -6.95
CA ASP A 48 -4.56 -3.24 -7.36
C ASP A 48 -5.25 -2.03 -8.02
N THR A 49 -4.83 -0.80 -7.72
CA THR A 49 -5.39 0.42 -8.34
C THR A 49 -5.15 0.51 -9.85
N ILE A 50 -4.14 -0.19 -10.39
CA ILE A 50 -3.88 -0.29 -11.83
C ILE A 50 -5.09 -0.91 -12.56
N SER A 51 -5.84 -1.77 -11.87
CA SER A 51 -7.05 -2.41 -12.41
C SER A 51 -8.17 -1.42 -12.72
N HIS A 52 -8.20 -0.23 -12.10
CA HIS A 52 -9.21 0.79 -12.39
C HIS A 52 -9.11 1.30 -13.84
N PHE A 53 -7.90 1.36 -14.38
CA PHE A 53 -7.63 1.79 -15.75
C PHE A 53 -7.75 0.66 -16.77
N ALA A 54 -8.03 -0.57 -16.33
CA ALA A 54 -8.14 -1.72 -17.23
C ALA A 54 -9.24 -1.55 -18.29
N GLY A 55 -10.31 -0.81 -17.97
CA GLY A 55 -11.40 -0.51 -18.89
C GLY A 55 -11.09 0.58 -19.91
N GLU A 56 -10.08 1.41 -19.66
CA GLU A 56 -9.67 2.52 -20.53
C GLU A 56 -8.50 2.11 -21.45
N MET A 57 -7.98 0.89 -21.32
CA MET A 57 -6.92 0.41 -22.19
C MET A 57 -7.40 0.20 -23.63
N GLN A 58 -6.66 0.80 -24.57
CA GLN A 58 -6.90 0.64 -26.01
C GLN A 58 -6.83 -0.84 -26.47
N HIS A 59 -5.94 -1.62 -25.85
CA HIS A 59 -5.75 -3.04 -26.15
C HIS A 59 -5.90 -3.89 -24.87
N PRO A 60 -7.11 -4.40 -24.57
CA PRO A 60 -7.35 -5.19 -23.36
C PRO A 60 -6.41 -6.38 -23.20
N GLY A 61 -6.12 -7.11 -24.29
CA GLY A 61 -5.23 -8.29 -24.25
C GLY A 61 -3.81 -8.03 -23.74
N SER A 62 -3.34 -6.78 -23.75
CA SER A 62 -2.02 -6.40 -23.26
C SER A 62 -1.99 -6.05 -21.77
N PHE A 63 -3.14 -6.01 -21.08
CA PHE A 63 -3.23 -5.60 -19.67
C PHE A 63 -2.31 -6.42 -18.77
N PHE A 64 -2.33 -7.76 -18.88
CA PHE A 64 -1.51 -8.63 -18.02
C PHE A 64 -0.02 -8.45 -18.27
N PHE A 65 0.39 -8.22 -19.52
CA PHE A 65 1.79 -7.94 -19.86
C PHE A 65 2.22 -6.58 -19.31
N ALA A 66 1.40 -5.54 -19.48
CA ALA A 66 1.67 -4.21 -18.96
C ALA A 66 1.76 -4.22 -17.42
N MET A 67 0.86 -4.95 -16.76
CA MET A 67 0.87 -5.15 -15.30
C MET A 67 2.11 -5.93 -14.84
N GLY A 68 2.53 -6.97 -15.57
CA GLY A 68 3.76 -7.70 -15.29
C GLY A 68 5.02 -6.85 -15.46
N ALA A 69 5.08 -6.06 -16.54
CA ALA A 69 6.19 -5.14 -16.80
C ALA A 69 6.27 -4.03 -15.75
N SER A 70 5.14 -3.45 -15.34
CA SER A 70 5.12 -2.43 -14.29
C SER A 70 5.52 -3.00 -12.94
N LEU A 71 5.14 -4.24 -12.62
CA LEU A 71 5.55 -4.94 -11.40
C LEU A 71 7.05 -5.20 -11.41
N LEU A 72 7.59 -5.69 -12.53
CA LEU A 72 9.01 -5.95 -12.68
C LEU A 72 9.83 -4.67 -12.53
N MET A 73 9.40 -3.57 -13.17
CA MET A 73 10.04 -2.26 -13.00
C MET A 73 9.97 -1.78 -11.54
N ALA A 74 8.83 -1.99 -10.87
CA ALA A 74 8.65 -1.66 -9.46
C ALA A 74 9.59 -2.47 -8.53
N ILE A 75 9.82 -3.75 -8.83
CA ILE A 75 10.76 -4.60 -8.10
C ILE A 75 12.20 -4.15 -8.35
N VAL A 76 12.62 -4.05 -9.61
CA VAL A 76 13.98 -3.66 -10.00
C VAL A 76 14.35 -2.31 -9.38
N SER A 77 13.46 -1.34 -9.46
CA SER A 77 13.71 0.00 -8.91
C SER A 77 13.86 0.04 -7.37
N ARG A 78 13.28 -0.91 -6.65
CA ARG A 78 13.39 -1.03 -5.19
C ARG A 78 14.61 -1.86 -4.78
N VAL A 79 14.91 -2.93 -5.52
CA VAL A 79 15.98 -3.86 -5.19
C VAL A 79 17.35 -3.27 -5.55
N LEU A 80 17.51 -2.62 -6.71
CA LEU A 80 18.81 -2.11 -7.14
C LEU A 80 19.48 -1.18 -6.11
N PRO A 81 18.79 -0.17 -5.55
CA PRO A 81 19.42 0.70 -4.56
C PRO A 81 19.75 -0.01 -3.24
N ILE A 82 18.99 -1.05 -2.87
CA ILE A 82 19.26 -1.87 -1.68
C ILE A 82 20.54 -2.68 -1.88
N LEU A 83 20.73 -3.30 -3.05
CA LEU A 83 21.94 -4.08 -3.35
C LEU A 83 23.21 -3.24 -3.22
N VAL A 84 23.16 -1.98 -3.65
CA VAL A 84 24.28 -1.04 -3.52
C VAL A 84 24.52 -0.67 -2.07
N VAL A 85 23.46 -0.30 -1.34
CA VAL A 85 23.57 0.11 0.06
C VAL A 85 24.12 -0.99 0.96
N VAL A 86 23.67 -2.24 0.78
CA VAL A 86 24.13 -3.39 1.57
C VAL A 86 25.60 -3.71 1.30
N SER A 87 26.09 -3.50 0.07
CA SER A 87 27.52 -3.66 -0.23
C SER A 87 28.40 -2.57 0.41
N VAL A 88 27.88 -1.35 0.54
CA VAL A 88 28.60 -0.21 1.12
C VAL A 88 28.66 -0.29 2.65
N GLN A 89 27.55 -0.64 3.30
CA GLN A 89 27.49 -0.81 4.76
C GLN A 89 26.92 -2.16 5.15
N LYS A 90 27.77 -2.97 5.78
CA LYS A 90 27.48 -4.36 6.17
C LYS A 90 27.00 -4.48 7.61
N ASP A 91 27.20 -3.43 8.41
CA ASP A 91 26.70 -3.41 9.78
C ASP A 91 25.23 -2.96 9.82
N TYR A 92 24.33 -3.94 9.93
CA TYR A 92 22.89 -3.73 10.00
C TYR A 92 22.45 -2.96 11.26
N SER A 93 23.25 -2.92 12.32
CA SER A 93 22.91 -2.18 13.55
C SER A 93 22.85 -0.66 13.35
N LEU A 94 23.48 -0.15 12.29
CA LEU A 94 23.50 1.26 11.94
C LEU A 94 22.26 1.71 11.17
N TYR A 95 21.44 0.77 10.68
CA TYR A 95 20.28 1.05 9.85
C TYR A 95 19.12 1.55 10.71
N ASN A 96 19.07 2.86 10.90
CA ASN A 96 17.97 3.57 11.54
C ASN A 96 17.23 4.46 10.53
N GLU A 97 16.12 5.05 10.97
CA GLU A 97 15.36 6.02 10.17
C GLU A 97 16.28 7.13 9.62
N GLY A 98 16.18 7.40 8.31
CA GLY A 98 17.00 8.41 7.65
C GLY A 98 18.45 8.01 7.34
N TYR A 99 18.94 6.83 7.78
CA TYR A 99 20.33 6.38 7.55
C TYR A 99 20.70 6.28 6.06
N TYR A 100 19.69 6.11 5.20
CA TYR A 100 19.83 6.15 3.74
C TYR A 100 20.51 7.43 3.23
N THR A 101 20.35 8.56 3.93
CA THR A 101 20.96 9.85 3.58
C THR A 101 22.45 9.90 3.90
N THR A 102 22.87 9.24 4.98
CA THR A 102 24.27 9.04 5.35
C THR A 102 24.97 8.15 4.34
N LEU A 103 24.31 7.07 3.92
CA LEU A 103 24.81 6.18 2.87
C LEU A 103 24.94 6.90 1.52
N ALA A 104 23.96 7.73 1.16
CA ALA A 104 24.04 8.58 -0.02
C ALA A 104 25.27 9.51 0.02
N SER A 105 25.57 10.06 1.21
CA SER A 105 26.75 10.90 1.42
C SER A 105 28.06 10.10 1.30
N ALA A 106 28.08 8.87 1.81
CA ALA A 106 29.25 7.99 1.70
C ALA A 106 29.54 7.58 0.23
N ILE A 107 28.51 7.42 -0.59
CA ILE A 107 28.64 7.01 -2.00
C ILE A 107 28.98 8.19 -2.92
N GLY A 108 28.26 9.31 -2.79
CA GLY A 108 28.31 10.42 -3.76
C GLY A 108 28.51 11.80 -3.14
N GLY A 109 28.91 11.86 -1.87
CA GLY A 109 29.14 13.10 -1.14
C GLY A 109 27.86 13.90 -0.85
N ILE A 110 28.05 15.13 -0.41
CA ILE A 110 26.96 16.00 0.05
C ILE A 110 25.95 16.30 -1.08
N GLY A 111 26.39 16.40 -2.33
CA GLY A 111 25.52 16.67 -3.48
C GLY A 111 24.48 15.57 -3.69
N LEU A 112 24.90 14.29 -3.65
CA LEU A 112 23.97 13.16 -3.77
C LEU A 112 23.04 13.07 -2.54
N SER A 113 23.58 13.29 -1.34
CA SER A 113 22.78 13.29 -0.11
C SER A 113 21.68 14.35 -0.14
N SER A 114 22.01 15.61 -0.48
CA SER A 114 21.03 16.69 -0.61
C SER A 114 19.97 16.40 -1.67
N LEU A 115 20.36 15.83 -2.81
CA LEU A 115 19.43 15.45 -3.87
C LEU A 115 18.46 14.35 -3.41
N VAL A 116 18.95 13.33 -2.70
CA VAL A 116 18.12 12.25 -2.13
C VAL A 116 17.14 12.83 -1.12
N VAL A 117 17.60 13.63 -0.16
CA VAL A 117 16.76 14.27 0.86
C VAL A 117 15.68 15.14 0.21
N PHE A 118 16.05 16.01 -0.72
CA PHE A 118 15.11 16.88 -1.42
C PHE A 118 14.05 16.07 -2.16
N SER A 119 14.46 15.05 -2.91
CA SER A 119 13.52 14.21 -3.66
C SER A 119 12.60 13.38 -2.76
N ALA A 120 13.10 12.92 -1.60
CA ALA A 120 12.32 12.20 -0.62
C ALA A 120 11.26 13.13 0.00
N ALA A 121 11.66 14.35 0.38
CA ALA A 121 10.74 15.34 0.93
C ALA A 121 9.62 15.71 -0.07
N VAL A 122 9.99 16.02 -1.32
CA VAL A 122 9.01 16.31 -2.38
C VAL A 122 8.11 15.10 -2.64
N GLY A 123 8.69 13.89 -2.69
CA GLY A 123 7.93 12.65 -2.86
C GLY A 123 6.91 12.41 -1.75
N CYS A 124 7.29 12.62 -0.49
CA CYS A 124 6.38 12.51 0.66
C CYS A 124 5.23 13.51 0.57
N VAL A 125 5.53 14.78 0.26
CA VAL A 125 4.51 15.84 0.14
C VAL A 125 3.53 15.54 -0.98
N VAL A 126 4.03 15.21 -2.18
CA VAL A 126 3.18 14.89 -3.34
C VAL A 126 2.32 13.67 -3.06
N THR A 127 2.89 12.63 -2.46
CA THR A 127 2.16 11.40 -2.11
C THR A 127 1.07 11.72 -1.09
N TYR A 128 1.37 12.48 -0.04
CA TYR A 128 0.39 12.88 0.96
C TYR A 128 -0.77 13.67 0.36
N ILE A 129 -0.49 14.69 -0.46
CA ILE A 129 -1.54 15.49 -1.12
C ILE A 129 -2.42 14.61 -2.02
N THR A 130 -1.81 13.68 -2.77
CA THR A 130 -2.53 12.77 -3.67
C THR A 130 -3.46 11.85 -2.89
N TYR A 131 -2.98 11.23 -1.81
CA TYR A 131 -3.81 10.37 -0.97
C TYR A 131 -4.90 11.15 -0.25
N LEU A 132 -4.58 12.33 0.30
CA LEU A 132 -5.56 13.20 0.95
C LEU A 132 -6.71 13.54 -0.01
N TYR A 133 -6.39 13.89 -1.25
CA TYR A 133 -7.38 14.16 -2.28
C TYR A 133 -8.23 12.93 -2.61
N ALA A 134 -7.60 11.79 -2.90
CA ALA A 134 -8.31 10.55 -3.25
C ALA A 134 -9.24 10.06 -2.12
N SER A 135 -8.76 10.11 -0.88
CA SER A 135 -9.54 9.75 0.31
C SER A 135 -10.69 10.72 0.55
N ALA A 136 -10.48 12.03 0.40
CA ALA A 136 -11.55 13.01 0.54
C ALA A 136 -12.66 12.81 -0.51
N PHE A 137 -12.31 12.49 -1.76
CA PHE A 137 -13.29 12.14 -2.78
C PHE A 137 -14.03 10.85 -2.46
N THR A 138 -13.34 9.85 -1.88
CA THR A 138 -14.00 8.62 -1.43
C THR A 138 -15.04 8.94 -0.33
N VAL A 139 -14.67 9.73 0.68
CA VAL A 139 -15.58 10.19 1.73
C VAL A 139 -16.76 10.96 1.15
N TYR A 140 -16.50 11.90 0.22
CA TYR A 140 -17.54 12.62 -0.49
C TYR A 140 -18.50 11.68 -1.22
N THR A 141 -18.00 10.70 -1.98
CA THR A 141 -18.85 9.76 -2.72
C THR A 141 -19.66 8.83 -1.82
N LEU A 142 -19.12 8.50 -0.65
CA LEU A 142 -19.83 7.74 0.40
C LEU A 142 -20.92 8.58 1.07
N ALA A 143 -20.73 9.90 1.18
CA ALA A 143 -21.75 10.82 1.67
C ALA A 143 -22.80 11.17 0.61
N SER A 144 -22.43 11.17 -0.69
CA SER A 144 -23.32 11.53 -1.80
C SER A 144 -24.28 10.41 -2.20
N LYS A 145 -23.75 9.19 -2.28
CA LYS A 145 -24.54 7.98 -2.48
C LYS A 145 -25.01 7.58 -1.08
N GLU A 146 -26.29 7.28 -0.87
CA GLU A 146 -26.95 7.10 0.45
C GLU A 146 -26.35 6.03 1.41
N TYR A 147 -25.09 5.62 1.24
CA TYR A 147 -24.31 4.79 2.16
C TYR A 147 -24.03 5.48 3.50
N PHE A 148 -23.92 6.83 3.53
CA PHE A 148 -23.65 7.58 4.76
C PHE A 148 -24.46 8.89 4.80
N ASN A 149 -25.47 8.98 5.66
CA ASN A 149 -26.31 10.18 5.82
C ASN A 149 -25.58 11.26 6.63
N THR A 150 -24.44 11.74 6.13
CA THR A 150 -23.75 12.92 6.66
C THR A 150 -23.81 14.04 5.64
N PRO A 151 -24.95 14.76 5.55
CA PRO A 151 -25.14 15.84 4.58
C PRO A 151 -24.08 16.94 4.73
N PHE A 152 -23.45 17.05 5.91
CA PHE A 152 -22.35 17.97 6.13
C PHE A 152 -21.12 17.69 5.25
N LEU A 153 -20.77 16.42 4.98
CA LEU A 153 -19.57 16.04 4.24
C LEU A 153 -19.75 16.02 2.71
N TYR A 154 -20.99 16.19 2.24
CA TYR A 154 -21.37 16.20 0.83
C TYR A 154 -21.24 17.60 0.18
N ASP A 155 -20.86 18.63 0.93
CA ASP A 155 -20.77 19.99 0.40
C ASP A 155 -19.56 20.18 -0.53
N MET A 156 -19.80 20.76 -1.71
CA MET A 156 -18.76 21.13 -2.67
C MET A 156 -18.48 22.63 -2.63
N HIS A 157 -17.21 23.01 -2.73
CA HIS A 157 -16.81 24.40 -2.78
C HIS A 157 -17.33 25.07 -4.06
N ALA A 158 -18.12 26.14 -3.93
CA ALA A 158 -18.81 26.81 -5.04
C ALA A 158 -17.92 27.15 -6.26
N LYS A 159 -16.70 27.66 -6.00
CA LYS A 159 -15.76 28.07 -7.06
C LYS A 159 -14.88 26.94 -7.63
N HIS A 160 -14.46 26.00 -6.80
CA HIS A 160 -13.42 25.01 -7.13
C HIS A 160 -13.97 23.60 -7.32
N GLN A 161 -15.25 23.38 -6.98
CA GLN A 161 -15.93 22.08 -7.08
C GLN A 161 -15.17 20.97 -6.33
N THR A 162 -14.56 21.32 -5.20
CA THR A 162 -13.81 20.41 -4.33
C THR A 162 -14.58 20.13 -3.04
N PRO A 163 -14.58 18.90 -2.50
CA PRO A 163 -15.28 18.56 -1.26
C PRO A 163 -14.46 19.02 -0.05
N TRP A 164 -14.46 20.34 0.21
CA TRP A 164 -13.57 20.96 1.20
C TRP A 164 -13.75 20.44 2.62
N ARG A 165 -14.99 20.10 3.03
CA ARG A 165 -15.27 19.52 4.35
C ARG A 165 -14.75 18.09 4.48
N ALA A 166 -14.88 17.30 3.42
CA ALA A 166 -14.28 15.96 3.38
C ALA A 166 -12.74 16.05 3.46
N ILE A 167 -12.13 17.02 2.77
CA ILE A 167 -10.68 17.27 2.86
C ILE A 167 -10.26 17.59 4.30
N ILE A 168 -10.96 18.52 4.98
CA ILE A 168 -10.64 18.86 6.37
C ILE A 168 -10.82 17.66 7.30
N ALA A 169 -11.91 16.90 7.14
CA ALA A 169 -12.18 15.72 7.96
C ALA A 169 -11.08 14.65 7.77
N THR A 170 -10.73 14.35 6.52
CA THR A 170 -9.64 13.40 6.22
C THR A 170 -8.29 13.91 6.73
N ALA A 171 -7.98 15.21 6.56
CA ALA A 171 -6.73 15.79 7.06
C ALA A 171 -6.64 15.73 8.60
N PHE A 172 -7.75 15.98 9.30
CA PHE A 172 -7.81 15.86 10.75
C PHE A 172 -7.59 14.41 11.21
N ILE A 173 -8.21 13.44 10.55
CA ILE A 173 -7.98 12.01 10.83
C ILE A 173 -6.51 11.66 10.57
N SER A 174 -5.93 12.07 9.44
CA SER A 174 -4.52 11.87 9.13
C SER A 174 -3.60 12.49 10.18
N PHE A 175 -3.93 13.66 10.72
CA PHE A 175 -3.20 14.30 11.81
C PHE A 175 -3.22 13.47 13.10
N LEU A 176 -4.38 12.90 13.48
CA LEU A 176 -4.49 12.01 14.64
C LEU A 176 -3.62 10.76 14.48
N PHE A 177 -3.65 10.13 13.30
CA PHE A 177 -2.77 9.00 13.00
C PHE A 177 -1.28 9.38 12.99
N GLY A 178 -0.94 10.63 12.68
CA GLY A 178 0.42 11.14 12.76
C GLY A 178 1.04 11.13 14.18
N MET A 179 0.24 10.85 15.22
CA MET A 179 0.74 10.69 16.60
C MET A 179 1.19 9.25 16.90
N MET A 180 0.97 8.29 16.00
CA MET A 180 1.34 6.88 16.15
C MET A 180 2.74 6.60 15.59
N SER A 181 3.36 5.48 15.97
CA SER A 181 4.66 5.09 15.41
C SER A 181 4.53 4.60 13.96
N PHE A 182 5.62 4.64 13.20
CA PHE A 182 5.64 4.13 11.82
C PHE A 182 5.24 2.65 11.75
N GLU A 183 5.75 1.83 12.69
CA GLU A 183 5.45 0.40 12.78
C GLU A 183 3.96 0.14 13.02
N GLU A 184 3.33 0.91 13.92
CA GLU A 184 1.90 0.83 14.18
C GLU A 184 1.09 1.23 12.94
N LEU A 185 1.46 2.32 12.26
CA LEU A 185 0.77 2.80 11.05
C LEU A 185 0.84 1.79 9.91
N VAL A 186 2.00 1.19 9.67
CA VAL A 186 2.18 0.15 8.65
C VAL A 186 1.37 -1.08 9.01
N THR A 187 1.38 -1.50 10.27
CA THR A 187 0.65 -2.67 10.75
C THR A 187 -0.87 -2.49 10.60
N ILE A 188 -1.42 -1.34 11.00
CA ILE A 188 -2.85 -1.03 10.87
C ILE A 188 -3.26 -0.95 9.40
N SER A 189 -2.56 -0.12 8.61
CA SER A 189 -2.90 0.10 7.20
C SER A 189 -2.74 -1.17 6.37
N GLY A 190 -1.67 -1.92 6.60
CA GLY A 190 -1.42 -3.22 5.98
C GLY A 190 -2.53 -4.21 6.30
N SER A 191 -2.96 -4.29 7.56
CA SER A 191 -4.05 -5.17 7.98
C SER A 191 -5.38 -4.81 7.31
N LEU A 192 -5.80 -3.54 7.35
CA LEU A 192 -7.02 -3.12 6.68
C LEU A 192 -7.00 -3.45 5.18
N TYR A 193 -5.84 -3.27 4.54
CA TYR A 193 -5.65 -3.65 3.14
C TYR A 193 -5.76 -5.16 2.91
N GLN A 194 -5.22 -6.00 3.79
CA GLN A 194 -5.38 -7.46 3.69
C GLN A 194 -6.85 -7.89 3.79
N ILE A 195 -7.64 -7.27 4.67
CA ILE A 195 -9.10 -7.53 4.76
C ILE A 195 -9.76 -7.20 3.41
N CYS A 196 -9.45 -6.04 2.84
CA CYS A 196 -9.97 -5.63 1.54
C CYS A 196 -9.58 -6.63 0.44
N LEU A 197 -8.33 -7.09 0.40
CA LEU A 197 -7.86 -8.07 -0.59
C LEU A 197 -8.62 -9.40 -0.49
N VAL A 198 -8.81 -9.95 0.71
CA VAL A 198 -9.58 -11.18 0.90
C VAL A 198 -11.03 -11.01 0.42
N MET A 199 -11.64 -9.86 0.70
CA MET A 199 -12.98 -9.52 0.18
C MET A 199 -12.99 -9.41 -1.34
N GLN A 200 -11.98 -8.80 -1.96
CA GLN A 200 -11.84 -8.72 -3.42
C GLN A 200 -11.70 -10.11 -4.05
N TYR A 201 -10.92 -11.02 -3.44
CA TYR A 201 -10.79 -12.41 -3.91
C TYR A 201 -12.12 -13.16 -3.83
N ALA A 202 -12.84 -13.02 -2.71
CA ALA A 202 -14.17 -13.61 -2.55
C ALA A 202 -15.17 -13.04 -3.57
N ALA A 203 -15.15 -11.73 -3.81
CA ALA A 203 -15.99 -11.06 -4.80
C ALA A 203 -15.70 -11.55 -6.22
N LEU A 204 -14.42 -11.74 -6.58
CA LEU A 204 -14.00 -12.28 -7.86
C LEU A 204 -14.57 -13.69 -8.09
N ILE A 205 -14.45 -14.58 -7.10
CA ILE A 205 -15.00 -15.94 -7.19
C ILE A 205 -16.53 -15.88 -7.31
N LYS A 206 -17.19 -15.08 -6.47
CA LYS A 206 -18.65 -14.91 -6.49
C LYS A 206 -19.15 -14.40 -7.84
N LEU A 207 -18.51 -13.39 -8.43
CA LEU A 207 -18.86 -12.86 -9.75
C LEU A 207 -18.62 -13.88 -10.87
N ARG A 208 -17.61 -14.74 -10.71
CA ARG A 208 -17.31 -15.79 -11.68
C ARG A 208 -18.41 -16.86 -11.74
N ILE A 209 -18.96 -17.22 -10.59
CA ILE A 209 -20.02 -18.23 -10.44
C ILE A 209 -21.41 -17.65 -10.73
N SER A 210 -21.75 -16.50 -10.13
CA SER A 210 -23.10 -15.92 -10.21
C SER A 210 -23.42 -15.28 -11.55
N LYS A 211 -22.41 -14.73 -12.24
CA LYS A 211 -22.60 -14.02 -13.51
C LYS A 211 -21.57 -14.50 -14.56
N PRO A 212 -21.67 -15.77 -15.01
CA PRO A 212 -20.67 -16.37 -15.89
C PRO A 212 -20.63 -15.71 -17.28
N ASN A 213 -21.78 -15.20 -17.76
CA ASN A 213 -21.96 -14.64 -19.10
C ASN A 213 -21.61 -13.14 -19.20
N LEU A 214 -21.11 -12.51 -18.14
CA LEU A 214 -20.63 -11.13 -18.23
C LEU A 214 -19.46 -11.03 -19.20
N LEU A 215 -19.50 -10.01 -20.08
CA LEU A 215 -18.36 -9.65 -20.91
C LEU A 215 -17.17 -9.30 -20.02
N ARG A 216 -16.05 -10.00 -20.22
CA ARG A 216 -14.80 -9.80 -19.47
C ARG A 216 -13.68 -9.54 -20.47
N PRO A 217 -13.40 -8.28 -20.82
CA PRO A 217 -12.31 -7.94 -21.75
C PRO A 217 -10.96 -8.51 -21.29
N ASN A 218 -10.70 -8.45 -19.98
CA ASN A 218 -9.51 -9.02 -19.34
C ASN A 218 -9.93 -10.17 -18.43
N LYS A 219 -9.80 -11.40 -18.92
CA LYS A 219 -10.15 -12.62 -18.18
C LYS A 219 -8.89 -13.36 -17.75
N ILE A 220 -8.82 -13.72 -16.47
CA ILE A 220 -7.75 -14.57 -15.94
C ILE A 220 -7.83 -15.95 -16.62
N PRO A 221 -6.74 -16.44 -17.24
CA PRO A 221 -6.73 -17.67 -18.06
C PRO A 221 -6.69 -18.96 -17.21
N LEU A 222 -7.39 -18.98 -16.08
CA LEU A 222 -7.58 -20.16 -15.22
C LEU A 222 -9.04 -20.59 -15.25
N SER A 223 -9.34 -21.87 -15.02
CA SER A 223 -10.72 -22.33 -14.76
C SER A 223 -11.22 -21.76 -13.42
N THR A 224 -12.53 -21.86 -13.13
CA THR A 224 -13.05 -21.39 -11.83
C THR A 224 -12.43 -22.14 -10.66
N ASN A 225 -12.30 -23.46 -10.77
CA ASN A 225 -11.65 -24.29 -9.74
C ASN A 225 -10.16 -23.99 -9.63
N GLY A 226 -9.47 -23.84 -10.78
CA GLY A 226 -8.06 -23.46 -10.81
C GLY A 226 -7.81 -22.07 -10.18
N LEU A 227 -8.72 -21.12 -10.39
CA LEU A 227 -8.66 -19.81 -9.75
C LEU A 227 -8.86 -19.91 -8.23
N ILE A 228 -9.80 -20.73 -7.76
CA ILE A 228 -9.99 -20.95 -6.32
C ILE A 228 -8.72 -21.50 -5.69
N VAL A 229 -8.16 -22.57 -6.27
CA VAL A 229 -6.91 -23.18 -5.77
C VAL A 229 -5.76 -22.18 -5.79
N PHE A 230 -5.62 -21.41 -6.87
CA PHE A 230 -4.60 -20.36 -6.98
C PHE A 230 -4.74 -19.27 -5.90
N LEU A 231 -5.98 -18.88 -5.56
CA LEU A 231 -6.24 -17.86 -4.55
C LEU A 231 -6.11 -18.34 -3.10
N ILE A 232 -6.01 -19.65 -2.84
CA ILE A 232 -5.78 -20.17 -1.48
C ILE A 232 -4.47 -19.63 -0.92
N ILE A 233 -3.38 -19.71 -1.68
CA ILE A 233 -2.04 -19.26 -1.23
C ILE A 233 -2.03 -17.78 -0.82
N PRO A 234 -2.42 -16.81 -1.67
CA PRO A 234 -2.44 -15.41 -1.28
C PRO A 234 -3.44 -15.14 -0.16
N THR A 235 -4.56 -15.87 -0.08
CA THR A 235 -5.50 -15.73 1.04
C THR A 235 -4.88 -16.18 2.36
N LEU A 236 -4.15 -17.30 2.38
CA LEU A 236 -3.45 -17.78 3.57
C LEU A 236 -2.38 -16.79 4.02
N ILE A 237 -1.63 -16.18 3.08
CA ILE A 237 -0.65 -15.14 3.38
C ILE A 237 -1.35 -13.91 3.98
N SER A 238 -2.44 -13.43 3.38
CA SER A 238 -3.22 -12.32 3.91
C SER A 238 -3.75 -12.59 5.32
N VAL A 239 -4.27 -13.80 5.58
CA VAL A 239 -4.77 -14.22 6.90
C VAL A 239 -3.63 -14.31 7.92
N TYR A 240 -2.48 -14.86 7.53
CA TYR A 240 -1.30 -14.90 8.41
C TYR A 240 -0.83 -13.50 8.79
N LEU A 241 -0.76 -12.57 7.83
CA LEU A 241 -0.36 -11.19 8.09
C LEU A 241 -1.36 -10.48 9.01
N LEU A 242 -2.65 -10.70 8.81
CA LEU A 242 -3.69 -10.19 9.71
C LEU A 242 -3.53 -10.71 11.12
N TYR A 243 -3.26 -12.02 11.26
CA TYR A 243 -3.01 -12.64 12.55
C TYR A 243 -1.77 -12.03 13.22
N SER A 244 -0.62 -11.97 12.54
CA SER A 244 0.60 -11.41 13.12
C SER A 244 0.44 -9.95 13.54
N SER A 245 -0.28 -9.17 12.72
CA SER A 245 -0.51 -7.75 12.98
C SER A 245 -1.47 -7.49 14.14
N ALA A 246 -2.50 -8.33 14.32
CA ALA A 246 -3.45 -8.19 15.42
C ALA A 246 -2.79 -8.34 16.80
N PHE A 247 -1.70 -9.10 16.90
CA PHE A 247 -0.96 -9.34 18.14
C PHE A 247 0.31 -8.49 18.28
N HIS A 248 0.57 -7.57 17.36
CA HIS A 248 1.76 -6.73 17.40
C HIS A 248 1.69 -5.66 18.50
N SER A 249 0.56 -4.94 18.63
CA SER A 249 0.35 -3.97 19.73
C SER A 249 -1.12 -3.76 20.08
N LEU A 250 -1.38 -3.33 21.32
CA LEU A 250 -2.74 -3.03 21.79
C LEU A 250 -3.39 -1.89 20.99
N ASN A 251 -2.61 -0.87 20.63
CA ASN A 251 -3.08 0.25 19.81
C ASN A 251 -3.53 -0.23 18.41
N THR A 252 -2.78 -1.15 17.81
CA THR A 252 -3.14 -1.77 16.52
C THR A 252 -4.44 -2.56 16.66
N PHE A 253 -4.55 -3.38 17.71
CA PHE A 253 -5.74 -4.18 17.97
C PHE A 253 -7.00 -3.32 18.14
N VAL A 254 -6.92 -2.27 18.96
CA VAL A 254 -8.03 -1.33 19.18
C VAL A 254 -8.40 -0.58 17.90
N SER A 255 -7.41 -0.14 17.12
CA SER A 255 -7.66 0.57 15.86
C SER A 255 -8.32 -0.33 14.81
N LEU A 256 -7.91 -1.60 14.70
CA LEU A 256 -8.49 -2.55 13.76
C LEU A 256 -9.91 -2.94 14.15
N THR A 257 -10.13 -3.30 15.42
CA THR A 257 -11.46 -3.63 15.93
C THR A 257 -12.41 -2.45 15.81
N GLY A 258 -11.96 -1.24 16.16
CA GLY A 258 -12.71 0.00 15.97
C GLY A 258 -13.10 0.25 14.52
N SER A 259 -12.17 0.07 13.58
CA SER A 259 -12.42 0.26 12.14
C SER A 259 -13.43 -0.76 11.58
N ILE A 260 -13.33 -2.03 12.01
CA ILE A 260 -14.26 -3.09 11.61
C ILE A 260 -15.64 -2.84 12.20
N LEU A 261 -15.74 -2.54 13.50
CA LEU A 261 -17.01 -2.24 14.16
C LEU A 261 -17.69 -1.03 13.55
N PHE A 262 -16.93 0.02 13.24
CA PHE A 262 -17.42 1.19 12.52
C PHE A 262 -17.99 0.78 11.15
N SER A 263 -17.25 0.00 10.36
CA SER A 263 -17.70 -0.48 9.06
C SER A 263 -18.98 -1.34 9.14
N VAL A 264 -19.09 -2.21 10.14
CA VAL A 264 -20.28 -3.04 10.38
C VAL A 264 -21.47 -2.20 10.85
N ALA A 265 -21.25 -1.24 11.74
CA ALA A 265 -22.29 -0.32 12.18
C ALA A 265 -22.86 0.47 11.00
N LEU A 266 -22.00 0.95 10.09
CA LEU A 266 -22.42 1.61 8.85
C LEU A 266 -23.29 0.71 7.97
N TYR A 267 -22.92 -0.57 7.82
CA TYR A 267 -23.71 -1.53 7.06
C TYR A 267 -25.12 -1.69 7.63
N PHE A 268 -25.28 -1.81 8.95
CA PHE A 268 -26.58 -1.96 9.58
C PHE A 268 -27.43 -0.69 9.58
N ILE A 269 -26.81 0.49 9.72
CA ILE A 269 -27.52 1.78 9.58
C ILE A 269 -28.11 1.91 8.17
N ARG A 270 -27.35 1.51 7.14
CA ARG A 270 -27.84 1.47 5.76
C ARG A 270 -29.02 0.51 5.60
N ASP A 271 -28.91 -0.73 6.07
CA ASP A 271 -29.95 -1.75 5.88
C ASP A 271 -31.30 -1.28 6.47
N LYS A 272 -31.25 -0.63 7.64
CA LYS A 272 -32.44 0.01 8.24
C LYS A 272 -33.03 1.11 7.37
N ASN A 273 -32.21 1.95 6.74
CA ASN A 273 -32.69 3.04 5.88
C ASN A 273 -33.19 2.55 4.51
N ALA A 274 -32.66 1.44 4.00
CA ALA A 274 -33.08 0.84 2.73
C ALA A 274 -34.48 0.22 2.78
N HIS A 275 -35.02 -0.07 3.98
CA HIS A 275 -36.39 -0.54 4.18
C HIS A 275 -37.46 0.58 4.21
N TYR A 276 -37.06 1.85 4.12
CA TYR A 276 -37.97 3.01 4.12
C TYR A 276 -38.07 3.72 2.74
N LEU A 277 -37.54 3.09 1.68
CA LEU A 277 -37.65 3.52 0.27
C LEU A 277 -38.34 2.43 -0.54
#